data_AF-A0A9B0HE74-F1
#
_entry.id   AF-A0A9B0HE74-F1
#
_cell.length_a   1.000
_cell.length_b   1.000
_cell.length_c   1.000
_cell.angle_alpha   90.00
_cell.angle_beta   90.00
_cell.angle_gamma   90.00
#
_symmetry.space_group_name_H-M   'P 1'
#
loop_
_entity.id
_entity.type
_entity.pdbx_description
1 polymer ?
#
loop_
_entity_poly.entity_id
_entity_poly.type
_entity_poly.pdbx_seq_one_letter_code
_entity_poly.pdbx_strand_id
1 'polypeptide(L)'
;MASQSQGIQQLLQAEKRAAEKRAAGKVSEAHKRKNRRLKQAKEEAQAETEQYRLQREKEFKAKEAAALGSHGSCSTEVEKETQEKMTILQAYFQQNRDEVLDNLLAFVCDIRPEIHENYRINGKGRKEQLCVQIGMLDAVMEYEASAKLE
;
A
#
# COMPACT_ATOMS: atom_id res chain seq x y z
N MET A 1 -83.11 -35.62 -59.38
CA MET A 1 -81.89 -34.83 -59.70
C MET A 1 -81.40 -33.93 -58.55
N ALA A 2 -82.25 -33.40 -57.67
CA ALA A 2 -81.83 -32.45 -56.62
C ALA A 2 -81.02 -33.05 -55.42
N SER A 3 -81.16 -34.34 -55.14
CA SER A 3 -80.50 -34.98 -53.98
C SER A 3 -78.97 -35.11 -54.13
N GLN A 4 -78.47 -35.28 -55.36
CA GLN A 4 -77.05 -35.46 -55.62
C GLN A 4 -76.24 -34.16 -55.41
N SER A 5 -76.80 -33.00 -55.80
CA SER A 5 -76.12 -31.71 -55.66
C SER A 5 -75.99 -31.25 -54.20
N GLN A 6 -76.97 -31.59 -53.35
CA GLN A 6 -76.97 -31.21 -51.94
C GLN A 6 -75.93 -31.99 -51.11
N GLY A 7 -75.69 -33.27 -51.43
CA GLY A 7 -74.64 -34.08 -50.79
C GLY A 7 -73.23 -33.58 -51.12
N ILE A 8 -72.99 -33.16 -52.36
CA ILE A 8 -71.71 -32.59 -52.80
C ILE A 8 -71.41 -31.27 -52.06
N GLN A 9 -72.41 -30.40 -51.89
CA GLN A 9 -72.24 -29.16 -51.11
C GLN A 9 -71.86 -29.41 -49.65
N GLN A 10 -72.46 -30.41 -49.00
CA GLN A 10 -72.12 -30.75 -47.61
C GLN A 10 -70.67 -31.23 -47.47
N LEU A 11 -70.19 -32.05 -48.40
CA LEU A 11 -68.80 -32.53 -48.42
C LEU A 11 -67.80 -31.38 -48.62
N LEU A 12 -68.07 -30.47 -49.56
CA LEU A 12 -67.23 -29.28 -49.80
C LEU A 12 -67.18 -28.36 -48.57
N GLN A 13 -68.30 -28.20 -47.87
CA GLN A 13 -68.36 -27.38 -46.66
C GLN A 13 -67.62 -28.03 -45.48
N ALA A 14 -67.68 -29.35 -45.36
CA ALA A 14 -66.92 -30.12 -44.38
C ALA A 14 -65.40 -30.04 -44.66
N GLU A 15 -64.99 -30.13 -45.92
CA GLU A 15 -63.59 -30.00 -46.32
C GLU A 15 -63.05 -28.60 -46.01
N LYS A 16 -63.79 -27.54 -46.34
CA LYS A 16 -63.43 -26.16 -46.00
C LYS A 16 -63.26 -25.97 -44.49
N ARG A 17 -64.22 -26.45 -43.68
CA ARG A 17 -64.12 -26.38 -42.20
C ARG A 17 -62.95 -27.18 -41.65
N ALA A 18 -62.66 -28.35 -42.23
CA ALA A 18 -61.50 -29.16 -41.84
C ALA A 18 -60.18 -28.46 -42.19
N ALA A 19 -60.08 -27.83 -43.37
CA ALA A 19 -58.93 -27.05 -43.78
C ALA A 19 -58.70 -25.84 -42.87
N GLU A 20 -59.76 -25.08 -42.57
CA GLU A 20 -59.72 -23.94 -41.65
C GLU A 20 -59.27 -24.36 -40.24
N LYS A 21 -59.83 -25.45 -39.71
CA LYS A 21 -59.47 -25.97 -38.38
C LYS A 21 -58.02 -26.45 -38.33
N ARG A 22 -57.53 -27.10 -39.40
CA ARG A 22 -56.11 -27.50 -39.52
C ARG A 22 -55.19 -26.28 -39.59
N ALA A 23 -55.56 -25.26 -40.35
CA ALA A 23 -54.78 -24.02 -40.46
C ALA A 23 -54.70 -23.29 -39.11
N ALA A 24 -55.84 -23.13 -38.43
CA ALA A 24 -55.90 -22.54 -37.10
C ALA A 24 -55.06 -23.33 -36.07
N GLY A 25 -55.10 -24.66 -36.12
CA GLY A 25 -54.26 -25.53 -35.28
C GLY A 25 -52.76 -25.30 -35.51
N LYS A 26 -52.31 -25.24 -36.77
CA LYS A 26 -50.90 -24.97 -37.11
C LYS A 26 -50.44 -23.61 -36.59
N VAL A 27 -51.26 -22.58 -36.72
CA VAL A 27 -50.96 -21.22 -36.23
C VAL A 27 -50.86 -21.21 -34.71
N SER A 28 -51.82 -21.82 -34.01
CA SER A 28 -51.81 -21.92 -32.54
C SER A 28 -50.57 -22.63 -32.01
N GLU A 29 -50.21 -23.78 -32.61
CA GLU A 29 -48.99 -24.52 -32.25
C GLU A 29 -47.71 -23.70 -32.52
N ALA A 30 -47.66 -22.96 -33.62
CA ALA A 30 -46.54 -22.06 -33.90
C ALA A 30 -46.40 -20.95 -32.85
N HIS A 31 -47.52 -20.32 -32.43
CA HIS A 31 -47.53 -19.33 -31.35
C HIS A 31 -47.08 -19.92 -30.01
N LYS A 32 -47.58 -21.11 -29.65
CA LYS A 32 -47.20 -21.82 -28.43
C LYS A 32 -45.71 -22.15 -28.42
N ARG A 33 -45.16 -22.63 -29.54
CA ARG A 33 -43.72 -22.90 -29.69
C ARG A 33 -42.88 -21.63 -29.58
N LYS A 34 -43.31 -20.52 -30.20
CA LYS A 34 -42.64 -19.21 -30.09
C LYS A 34 -42.60 -18.75 -28.64
N ASN A 35 -43.74 -18.76 -27.94
CA ASN A 35 -43.82 -18.32 -26.55
C ASN A 35 -42.97 -19.20 -25.62
N ARG A 36 -42.94 -20.52 -25.85
CA ARG A 36 -42.05 -21.42 -25.11
C ARG A 36 -40.57 -21.07 -25.30
N ARG A 37 -40.13 -20.81 -26.53
CA ARG A 37 -38.74 -20.40 -26.83
C ARG A 37 -38.39 -19.06 -26.19
N LEU A 38 -39.30 -18.09 -26.22
CA LEU A 38 -39.11 -16.79 -25.58
C LEU A 38 -38.99 -16.92 -24.06
N LYS A 39 -39.80 -17.79 -23.45
CA LYS A 39 -39.73 -18.04 -22.00
C LYS A 39 -38.43 -18.74 -21.62
N GLN A 40 -38.04 -19.77 -22.37
CA GLN A 40 -36.79 -20.49 -22.17
C GLN A 40 -35.58 -19.56 -22.28
N ALA A 41 -35.51 -18.71 -23.30
CA ALA A 41 -34.41 -17.76 -23.45
C ALA A 41 -34.30 -16.77 -22.27
N LYS A 42 -35.44 -16.35 -21.69
CA LYS A 42 -35.44 -15.50 -20.50
C LYS A 42 -34.96 -16.25 -19.27
N GLU A 43 -35.45 -17.47 -19.06
CA GLU A 43 -35.06 -18.31 -17.92
C GLU A 43 -33.57 -18.67 -17.98
N GLU A 44 -33.04 -19.00 -19.17
CA GLU A 44 -31.61 -19.29 -19.38
C GLU A 44 -30.72 -18.04 -19.15
N ALA A 45 -31.10 -16.88 -19.69
CA ALA A 45 -30.35 -15.64 -19.47
C ALA A 45 -30.35 -15.22 -17.98
N GLN A 46 -31.47 -15.42 -17.27
CA GLN A 46 -31.55 -15.16 -15.83
C GLN A 46 -30.65 -16.13 -15.04
N ALA A 47 -30.67 -17.42 -15.39
CA ALA A 47 -29.81 -18.42 -14.75
C ALA A 47 -28.32 -18.09 -14.93
N GLU A 48 -27.90 -17.68 -16.12
CA GLU A 48 -26.52 -17.27 -16.40
C GLU A 48 -26.13 -16.01 -15.62
N THR A 49 -27.03 -15.02 -15.56
CA THR A 49 -26.82 -13.78 -14.78
C THR A 49 -26.61 -14.08 -13.30
N GLU A 50 -27.44 -14.96 -12.71
CA GLU A 50 -27.31 -15.34 -11.31
C GLU A 50 -26.05 -16.15 -11.03
N GLN A 51 -25.67 -17.06 -11.93
CA GLN A 51 -24.41 -17.80 -11.81
C GLN A 51 -23.20 -16.85 -11.85
N TYR A 52 -23.20 -15.89 -12.77
CA TYR A 52 -22.13 -14.90 -12.84
C TYR A 52 -22.08 -14.03 -11.59
N ARG A 53 -23.23 -13.61 -11.06
CA ARG A 53 -23.32 -12.86 -9.80
C ARG A 53 -22.71 -13.64 -8.63
N LEU A 54 -23.10 -14.90 -8.46
CA LEU A 54 -22.56 -15.79 -7.42
C LEU A 54 -21.05 -15.99 -7.56
N GLN A 55 -20.55 -16.20 -8.79
CA GLN A 55 -19.13 -16.35 -9.04
C GLN A 55 -18.36 -15.08 -8.67
N ARG A 56 -18.85 -13.91 -9.09
CA ARG A 56 -18.20 -12.62 -8.80
C ARG A 56 -18.25 -12.27 -7.32
N GLU A 57 -19.35 -12.59 -6.63
CA GLU A 57 -19.45 -12.40 -5.18
C GLU A 57 -18.47 -13.31 -4.43
N LYS A 58 -18.31 -14.57 -4.88
CA LYS A 58 -17.31 -15.49 -4.32
C LYS A 58 -15.88 -14.97 -4.54
N GLU A 59 -15.57 -14.53 -5.75
CA GLU A 59 -14.27 -13.93 -6.07
C GLU A 59 -14.00 -12.67 -5.26
N PHE A 60 -15.02 -11.82 -5.08
CA PHE A 60 -14.93 -10.62 -4.26
C PHE A 60 -14.63 -10.97 -2.80
N LYS A 61 -15.43 -11.86 -2.18
CA LYS A 61 -15.23 -12.30 -0.80
C LYS A 61 -13.86 -12.96 -0.59
N ALA A 62 -13.39 -13.74 -1.56
CA ALA A 62 -12.05 -14.33 -1.50
C ALA A 62 -10.95 -13.26 -1.49
N LYS A 63 -11.07 -12.23 -2.33
CA LYS A 63 -10.13 -11.10 -2.37
C LYS A 63 -10.20 -10.25 -1.10
N GLU A 64 -11.40 -10.00 -0.60
CA GLU A 64 -11.63 -9.29 0.65
C GLU A 64 -10.96 -10.01 1.82
N ALA A 65 -11.18 -11.33 1.94
CA ALA A 65 -10.55 -12.15 2.97
C ALA A 65 -9.01 -12.17 2.84
N ALA A 66 -8.47 -12.27 1.62
CA ALA A 66 -7.04 -12.22 1.39
C ALA A 66 -6.44 -10.84 1.76
N ALA A 67 -7.11 -9.75 1.42
CA ALA A 67 -6.66 -8.40 1.73
C ALA A 67 -6.69 -8.12 3.24
N LEU A 68 -7.77 -8.50 3.93
CA LEU A 68 -7.89 -8.37 5.38
C LEU A 68 -6.92 -9.29 6.13
N GLY A 69 -6.69 -10.51 5.63
CA GLY A 69 -5.72 -11.45 6.21
C GLY A 69 -4.25 -11.02 6.03
N SER A 70 -3.94 -10.29 4.95
CA SER A 70 -2.58 -9.83 4.64
C SER A 70 -2.11 -8.65 5.49
N HIS A 71 -3.00 -7.95 6.20
CA HIS A 71 -2.60 -6.82 7.05
C HIS A 71 -1.73 -7.26 8.24
N GLY A 72 -1.95 -8.49 8.75
CA GLY A 72 -1.18 -9.03 9.86
C GLY A 72 0.28 -9.32 9.50
N SER A 73 0.54 -9.88 8.32
CA SER A 73 1.91 -10.24 7.89
C SER A 73 2.78 -9.01 7.63
N CYS A 74 2.22 -8.00 6.98
CA CYS A 74 2.93 -6.75 6.70
C CYS A 74 3.38 -6.05 8.00
N SER A 75 2.50 -5.95 9.01
CA SER A 75 2.88 -5.34 10.28
C SER A 75 4.00 -6.10 11.00
N THR A 76 3.98 -7.43 10.97
CA THR A 76 5.02 -8.25 11.61
C THR A 76 6.37 -8.16 10.89
N GLU A 77 6.37 -8.05 9.56
CA GLU A 77 7.58 -7.90 8.76
C GLU A 77 8.23 -6.53 9.00
N VAL A 78 7.43 -5.47 9.04
CA VAL A 78 7.90 -4.11 9.36
C VAL A 78 8.46 -4.05 10.78
N GLU A 79 7.80 -4.66 11.76
CA GLU A 79 8.28 -4.69 13.14
C GLU A 79 9.61 -5.44 13.25
N LYS A 80 9.73 -6.59 12.57
CA LYS A 80 10.98 -7.35 12.52
C LYS A 80 12.12 -6.53 11.93
N GLU A 81 11.90 -5.89 10.77
CA GLU A 81 12.93 -5.05 10.13
C GLU A 81 13.31 -3.85 11.02
N THR A 82 12.33 -3.27 11.71
CA THR A 82 12.55 -2.17 12.66
C THR A 82 13.42 -2.62 13.82
N GLN A 83 13.13 -3.79 14.40
CA GLN A 83 13.91 -4.35 15.51
C GLN A 83 15.34 -4.71 15.07
N GLU A 84 15.52 -5.24 13.86
CA GLU A 84 16.83 -5.50 13.28
C GLU A 84 17.63 -4.21 13.11
N LYS A 85 17.02 -3.15 12.56
CA LYS A 85 17.66 -1.84 12.41
C LYS A 85 18.03 -1.21 13.76
N MET A 86 17.16 -1.30 14.76
CA MET A 86 17.47 -0.83 16.12
C MET A 86 18.68 -1.55 16.70
N THR A 87 18.76 -2.87 16.51
CA THR A 87 19.89 -3.68 16.99
C THR A 87 21.20 -3.28 16.31
N ILE A 88 21.18 -3.05 14.99
CA ILE A 88 22.33 -2.56 14.23
C ILE A 88 22.77 -1.17 14.72
N LEU A 89 21.84 -0.25 14.92
CA LEU A 89 22.14 1.10 15.42
C LEU A 89 22.75 1.05 16.83
N GLN A 90 22.24 0.18 17.71
CA GLN A 90 22.81 -0.01 19.04
C GLN A 90 24.22 -0.59 18.98
N ALA A 91 24.50 -1.52 18.08
CA ALA A 91 25.84 -2.06 17.88
C ALA A 91 26.82 -0.98 17.40
N TYR A 92 26.43 -0.17 16.39
CA TYR A 92 27.25 0.95 15.93
C TYR A 92 27.47 2.00 17.03
N PHE A 93 26.46 2.29 17.83
CA PHE A 93 26.60 3.19 18.97
C PHE A 93 27.63 2.64 19.96
N GLN A 94 27.50 1.38 20.40
CA GLN A 94 28.42 0.77 21.36
C GLN A 94 29.86 0.73 20.84
N GLN A 95 30.05 0.44 19.55
CA GLN A 95 31.37 0.36 18.93
C GLN A 95 32.07 1.72 18.89
N ASN A 96 31.36 2.80 18.59
CA ASN A 96 31.95 4.13 18.37
C ASN A 96 31.86 5.04 19.61
N ARG A 97 31.14 4.62 20.67
CA ARG A 97 30.84 5.47 21.82
C ARG A 97 32.11 6.04 22.46
N ASP A 98 33.07 5.17 22.74
CA ASP A 98 34.24 5.54 23.54
C ASP A 98 35.18 6.46 22.73
N GLU A 99 35.38 6.18 21.44
CA GLU A 99 36.15 7.06 20.53
C GLU A 99 35.53 8.46 20.40
N VAL A 100 34.20 8.56 20.28
CA VAL A 100 33.51 9.85 20.20
C VAL A 100 33.64 10.61 21.52
N LEU A 101 33.53 9.92 22.66
CA LEU A 101 33.68 10.55 23.98
C LEU A 101 35.10 11.06 24.20
N ASP A 102 36.11 10.28 23.87
CA ASP A 102 37.52 10.66 24.05
C ASP A 102 37.86 11.90 23.21
N ASN A 103 37.43 11.92 21.94
CA ASN A 103 37.61 13.08 21.07
C ASN A 103 36.89 14.32 21.60
N LEU A 104 35.63 14.17 22.05
CA LEU A 104 34.86 15.28 22.60
C LEU A 104 35.52 15.85 23.87
N LEU A 105 35.94 14.98 24.78
CA LEU A 105 36.60 15.39 26.02
C LEU A 105 37.96 16.06 25.73
N ALA A 106 38.73 15.55 24.78
CA ALA A 106 39.98 16.16 24.35
C ALA A 106 39.76 17.61 23.87
N PHE A 107 38.73 17.85 23.05
CA PHE A 107 38.41 19.21 22.59
C PHE A 107 37.88 20.13 23.71
N VAL A 108 37.10 19.60 24.65
CA VAL A 108 36.54 20.41 25.75
C VAL A 108 37.63 20.79 26.77
N CYS A 109 38.60 19.91 27.00
CA CYS A 109 39.69 20.17 27.94
C CYS A 109 40.86 20.97 27.31
N ASP A 110 40.92 21.12 25.99
CA ASP A 110 41.89 21.95 25.27
C ASP A 110 41.53 23.45 25.37
N ILE A 111 41.78 24.03 26.54
CA ILE A 111 41.57 25.47 26.76
C ILE A 111 42.70 26.24 26.08
N ARG A 112 42.36 26.92 24.98
CA ARG A 112 43.26 27.83 24.26
C ARG A 112 42.86 29.28 24.54
N PRO A 113 43.43 29.91 25.58
CA PRO A 113 43.12 31.29 25.91
C PRO A 113 43.70 32.23 24.85
N GLU A 114 42.82 32.80 24.04
CA GLU A 114 43.19 33.77 23.02
C GLU A 114 42.79 35.18 23.46
N ILE A 115 43.76 36.09 23.37
CA ILE A 115 43.49 37.52 23.50
C ILE A 115 42.80 37.96 22.21
N HIS A 116 41.61 38.56 22.35
CA HIS A 116 40.86 39.09 21.23
C HIS A 116 41.75 39.97 20.33
N GLU A 117 41.66 39.80 19.01
CA GLU A 117 42.58 40.38 18.02
C GLU A 117 42.80 41.89 18.16
N ASN A 118 41.77 42.60 18.65
CA ASN A 118 41.76 44.05 18.83
C ASN A 118 42.30 44.55 20.18
N TYR A 119 42.81 43.67 21.05
CA TYR A 119 43.36 44.09 22.33
C TYR A 119 44.62 44.94 22.15
N ARG A 120 44.61 46.15 22.74
CA ARG A 120 45.70 47.13 22.63
C ARG A 120 46.17 47.55 24.01
N ILE A 121 47.43 47.26 24.36
CA ILE A 121 48.04 47.79 25.58
C ILE A 121 48.78 49.09 25.24
N ASN A 122 48.20 50.22 25.66
CA ASN A 122 48.84 51.55 25.72
C ASN A 122 49.81 51.87 24.57
N GLY A 123 49.30 51.85 23.34
CA GLY A 123 49.91 52.54 22.19
C GLY A 123 51.29 52.06 21.71
N LYS A 124 51.80 50.91 22.17
CA LYS A 124 53.03 50.31 21.63
C LYS A 124 52.78 48.84 21.30
N GLY A 125 52.92 48.50 20.02
CA GLY A 125 52.72 47.15 19.48
C GLY A 125 53.64 46.14 20.18
N ARG A 126 53.04 45.13 20.80
CA ARG A 126 53.73 44.15 21.66
C ARG A 126 53.12 42.77 21.50
N LYS A 127 53.17 42.21 20.28
CA LYS A 127 52.92 40.76 20.13
C LYS A 127 54.03 39.94 20.81
N GLU A 128 55.27 40.43 20.82
CA GLU A 128 56.41 39.72 21.41
C GLU A 128 56.48 39.83 22.94
N GLN A 129 56.13 40.98 23.54
CA GLN A 129 56.29 41.16 25.00
C GLN A 129 55.24 40.42 25.83
N LEU A 130 54.01 40.19 25.33
CA LEU A 130 53.01 39.38 26.06
C LEU A 130 53.20 37.89 25.88
N CYS A 131 53.71 37.41 24.73
CA CYS A 131 54.00 35.99 24.54
C CYS A 131 55.07 35.51 25.53
N VAL A 132 56.10 36.33 25.79
CA VAL A 132 57.12 36.03 26.82
C VAL A 132 56.51 35.97 28.21
N GLN A 133 55.51 36.81 28.51
CA GLN A 133 54.93 36.92 29.84
C GLN A 133 53.87 35.83 30.13
N ILE A 134 53.10 35.43 29.10
CA ILE A 134 52.22 34.26 29.15
C ILE A 134 53.07 32.98 29.22
N GLY A 135 54.11 32.86 28.38
CA GLY A 135 55.05 31.72 28.47
C GLY A 135 55.78 31.63 29.81
N MET A 136 56.09 32.76 30.47
CA MET A 136 56.62 32.76 31.84
C MET A 136 55.57 32.30 32.86
N LEU A 137 54.30 32.69 32.71
CA LEU A 137 53.21 32.23 33.57
C LEU A 137 52.94 30.73 33.39
N ASP A 138 52.95 30.23 32.15
CA ASP A 138 52.80 28.81 31.86
C ASP A 138 53.96 27.99 32.44
N ALA A 139 55.21 28.45 32.28
CA ALA A 139 56.38 27.80 32.89
C ALA A 139 56.36 27.85 34.43
N VAL A 140 55.85 28.93 35.03
CA VAL A 140 55.70 29.04 36.49
C VAL A 140 54.58 28.13 37.00
N MET A 141 53.47 28.01 36.27
CA MET A 141 52.36 27.11 36.60
C MET A 141 52.76 25.64 36.48
N GLU A 142 53.53 25.26 35.46
CA GLU A 142 54.09 23.91 35.32
C GLU A 142 55.10 23.57 36.43
N TYR A 143 55.92 24.54 36.86
CA TYR A 143 56.87 24.37 37.97
C TYR A 143 56.16 24.22 39.32
N GLU A 144 55.11 25.00 39.59
CA GLU A 144 54.28 24.86 40.80
C GLU A 144 53.45 23.57 40.83
N ALA A 145 52.98 23.08 39.67
CA ALA A 145 52.28 21.80 39.57
C ALA A 145 53.22 20.62 39.84
N SER A 146 54.47 20.70 39.37
CA SER A 146 55.50 19.67 39.60
C SER A 146 55.98 19.64 41.06
N ALA A 147 56.06 20.78 41.74
CA ALA A 147 56.50 20.89 43.13
C ALA A 147 55.45 20.41 44.17
N LYS A 148 54.21 20.11 43.77
CA LYS A 148 53.13 19.58 44.64
C LYS A 148 53.01 18.05 44.62
N LEU A 149 53.91 17.37 43.92
CA LEU A 149 53.91 15.91 43.74
C LEU A 149 55.11 15.19 44.39
N GLU A 150 55.96 15.90 45.14
CA GLU A 150 56.88 15.32 46.15
C GLU A 150 56.30 15.48 47.56
#